data_AF-A0A0E3QDG5-F1
#
_entry.id   AF-A0A0E3QDG5-F1
#
_cell.length_a   1.000
_cell.length_b   1.000
_cell.length_c   1.000
_cell.angle_alpha   90.00
_cell.angle_beta   90.00
_cell.angle_gamma   90.00
#
_symmetry.space_group_name_H-M   'P 1'
#
loop_
_entity.id
_entity.type
_entity.pdbx_description
1 polymer ?
#
loop_
_entity_poly.entity_id
_entity_poly.type
_entity_poly.pdbx_seq_one_letter_code
_entity_poly.pdbx_strand_id
1 'polypeptide(L)' 'MTVKDDIHGQIVAGLKDAKFPINTPEELLAAFPAGADTTCRSGNLEVTAGEAGKLLTPADFPFKDAKKVADTIVERAGL' A
#
# COMPACT_ATOMS: atom_id res chain seq x y z
N MET A 1 -8.80 -4.63 -17.67
CA MET A 1 -8.61 -4.57 -16.21
C MET A 1 -7.14 -4.83 -15.98
N THR A 2 -6.42 -3.86 -15.42
CA THR A 2 -4.97 -3.91 -15.27
C THR A 2 -4.64 -4.45 -13.88
N VAL A 3 -3.55 -5.21 -13.75
CA VAL A 3 -3.01 -5.69 -12.46
C VAL A 3 -2.89 -4.54 -11.45
N LYS A 4 -2.50 -3.35 -11.92
CA LYS A 4 -2.46 -2.11 -11.14
C LYS A 4 -3.79 -1.78 -10.46
N ASP A 5 -4.91 -1.83 -11.18
CA ASP A 5 -6.23 -1.41 -10.68
C ASP A 5 -6.77 -2.40 -9.63
N ASP A 6 -6.48 -3.69 -9.81
CA ASP A 6 -6.88 -4.75 -8.89
C ASP A 6 -6.06 -4.71 -7.59
N ILE A 7 -4.73 -4.57 -7.68
CA ILE A 7 -3.87 -4.35 -6.51
C ILE A 7 -4.25 -3.05 -5.80
N HIS A 8 -4.52 -1.98 -6.57
CA HIS A 8 -4.96 -0.70 -6.03
C HIS A 8 -6.26 -0.84 -5.23
N GLY A 9 -7.26 -1.51 -5.79
CA GLY A 9 -8.53 -1.78 -5.12
C GLY A 9 -8.36 -2.61 -3.83
N GLN A 10 -7.52 -3.64 -3.85
CA GLN A 10 -7.23 -4.47 -2.68
C GLN A 10 -6.53 -3.67 -1.57
N ILE A 11 -5.53 -2.86 -1.91
CA ILE A 11 -4.82 -2.01 -0.94
C ILE A 11 -5.77 -0.98 -0.33
N VAL A 12 -6.58 -0.30 -1.15
CA VAL A 12 -7.56 0.68 -0.68
C VAL A 12 -8.63 0.04 0.20
N ALA A 13 -9.06 -1.19 -0.12
CA ALA A 13 -9.99 -1.95 0.70
C ALA A 13 -9.36 -2.36 2.04
N GLY A 14 -8.09 -2.79 2.04
CA GLY A 14 -7.35 -3.15 3.25
C GLY A 14 -7.02 -1.96 4.16
N LEU A 15 -6.81 -0.78 3.56
CA LEU A 15 -6.57 0.48 4.26
C LEU A 15 -7.86 1.27 4.55
N LYS A 16 -9.05 0.70 4.31
CA LYS A 16 -10.32 1.41 4.53
C LYS A 16 -10.55 1.75 6.01
N ASP A 17 -10.03 0.93 6.91
CA ASP A 17 -10.08 1.11 8.37
C ASP A 17 -8.84 1.84 8.92
N ALA A 18 -7.93 2.26 8.05
CA ALA A 18 -6.73 3.02 8.42
C ALA A 18 -7.10 4.43 8.90
N LYS A 19 -6.41 4.91 9.93
CA LYS A 19 -6.49 6.32 10.34
C LYS A 19 -5.59 7.19 9.47
N PHE A 20 -6.18 7.85 8.49
CA PHE A 20 -5.51 8.92 7.74
C PHE A 20 -5.52 10.24 8.53
N PRO A 21 -4.48 11.09 8.43
CA PRO A 21 -3.27 10.88 7.62
C PRO A 21 -2.29 9.91 8.28
N ILE A 22 -1.72 9.01 7.49
CA ILE A 22 -0.61 8.16 7.91
C ILE A 22 0.65 9.00 7.83
N ASN A 23 1.41 9.11 8.92
CA ASN A 23 2.62 9.96 8.98
C ASN A 23 3.89 9.14 8.98
N THR A 24 3.79 7.84 9.24
CA THR A 24 4.95 6.94 9.33
C THR A 24 4.69 5.63 8.59
N PRO A 25 5.76 4.99 8.08
CA PRO A 25 5.65 3.64 7.51
C PRO A 25 5.15 2.63 8.55
N GLU A 26 5.42 2.83 9.84
CA GLU A 26 4.90 1.98 10.92
C GLU A 26 3.38 2.13 11.09
N GLU A 27 2.84 3.36 11.04
CA GLU A 27 1.39 3.57 11.00
C GLU A 27 0.76 2.94 9.75
N LEU A 28 1.46 2.99 8.62
CA LEU A 28 1.00 2.34 7.39
C LEU A 28 0.91 0.83 7.56
N LEU A 29 1.95 0.20 8.11
CA LEU A 29 1.95 -1.23 8.40
C LEU A 29 0.83 -1.55 9.41
N ALA A 30 0.72 -0.80 10.50
CA ALA A 30 -0.31 -1.03 11.52
C ALA A 30 -1.75 -0.85 10.99
N ALA A 31 -1.93 -0.06 9.93
CA ALA A 31 -3.21 0.13 9.28
C ALA A 31 -3.65 -1.09 8.44
N PHE A 32 -2.73 -1.94 8.02
CA PHE A 32 -3.09 -3.17 7.31
C PHE A 32 -3.40 -4.32 8.28
N PRO A 33 -4.41 -5.15 7.98
CA PRO A 33 -4.81 -6.26 8.86
C PRO A 33 -3.71 -7.31 9.06
N ALA A 34 -2.81 -7.47 8.09
CA ALA A 34 -1.66 -8.38 8.18
C ALA A 34 -0.32 -7.63 8.27
N GLY A 35 -0.32 -6.32 8.50
CA GLY A 35 0.93 -5.58 8.66
C GLY A 35 1.83 -5.60 7.43
N ALA A 36 3.13 -5.80 7.67
CA ALA A 36 4.15 -5.99 6.65
C ALA A 36 3.85 -7.16 5.69
N ASP A 37 3.15 -8.18 6.20
CA ASP A 37 2.86 -9.43 5.49
C ASP A 37 1.61 -9.32 4.60
N THR A 38 0.93 -8.17 4.60
CA THR A 38 -0.22 -7.96 3.71
C THR A 38 0.24 -8.10 2.28
N THR A 39 -0.19 -9.17 1.64
CA THR A 39 0.26 -9.56 0.32
C THR A 39 -0.85 -9.24 -0.67
N CYS A 40 -0.62 -8.22 -1.49
CA CYS A 40 -1.51 -7.88 -2.59
C CYS A 40 -1.04 -8.63 -3.83
N ARG A 41 -1.77 -9.69 -4.19
CA ARG A 41 -1.53 -10.47 -5.38
C ARG A 41 -2.57 -10.12 -6.42
N SER A 42 -2.13 -9.86 -7.65
CA SER A 42 -3.03 -9.84 -8.79
C SER A 42 -2.38 -10.49 -10.02
N GLY A 43 -3.04 -11.52 -10.53
CA GLY A 43 -2.51 -12.38 -11.59
C GLY A 43 -1.17 -13.02 -11.19
N ASN A 44 -0.12 -12.64 -11.91
CA ASN A 44 1.24 -13.15 -11.73
C ASN A 44 2.14 -12.25 -10.87
N LEU A 45 1.63 -11.11 -10.40
CA LEU A 45 2.40 -10.20 -9.56
C LEU A 45 1.94 -10.24 -8.11
N GLU A 46 2.92 -10.17 -7.22
CA GLU A 46 2.72 -10.24 -5.79
C GLU A 46 3.58 -9.16 -5.15
N VAL A 47 2.93 -8.25 -4.43
CA VAL A 47 3.56 -7.15 -3.72
C VAL A 47 3.13 -7.22 -2.27
N THR A 48 4.10 -7.25 -1.37
CA THR A 48 3.81 -7.17 0.07
C THR A 48 3.83 -5.71 0.53
N ALA A 49 2.94 -5.38 1.46
CA ALA A 49 2.87 -4.05 2.06
C ALA A 49 4.18 -3.68 2.77
N GLY A 50 4.93 -4.65 3.29
CA GLY A 50 6.25 -4.44 3.87
C GLY A 50 7.31 -4.05 2.84
N GLU A 51 7.35 -4.71 1.68
CA GLU A 51 8.27 -4.33 0.59
C GLU A 51 7.89 -2.98 0.01
N ALA A 52 6.59 -2.77 -0.18
CA ALA A 52 6.04 -1.50 -0.58
C ALA A 52 6.35 -0.36 0.40
N GLY A 53 6.20 -0.60 1.71
CA GLY A 53 6.51 0.33 2.79
C GLY A 53 8.00 0.65 2.91
N LYS A 54 8.89 -0.27 2.53
CA LYS A 54 10.34 -0.03 2.42
C LYS A 54 10.73 0.76 1.18
N LEU A 55 10.02 0.56 0.07
CA LEU A 55 10.19 1.35 -1.15
C LEU A 55 9.70 2.79 -0.96
N LEU A 56 8.76 2.99 -0.04
CA LEU A 56 8.28 4.29 0.39
C LEU A 56 9.28 4.96 1.35
N THR A 57 9.63 6.20 1.05
CA THR A 57 10.50 7.00 1.91
C THR A 57 9.68 7.72 2.99
N PRO A 58 10.21 7.91 4.22
CA PRO A 58 9.55 8.74 5.24
C PRO A 58 9.32 10.19 4.78
N ALA A 59 10.00 10.63 3.71
CA ALA A 59 9.80 11.92 3.05
C ALA A 59 8.51 12.00 2.19
N ASP A 60 7.92 10.86 1.79
CA ASP A 60 6.64 10.82 1.07
C ASP A 60 5.44 10.96 2.02
N PHE A 61 5.67 10.78 3.32
CA PHE A 61 4.65 11.00 4.34
C PHE A 61 4.48 12.50 4.62
N PRO A 62 3.26 12.96 4.95
CA PRO A 62 2.10 12.16 5.27
C PRO A 62 1.25 11.77 4.06
N PHE A 63 0.86 10.49 4.02
CA PHE A 63 -0.18 10.02 3.10
C PHE A 63 -1.54 10.41 3.65
N LYS A 64 -2.30 11.16 2.85
CA LYS A 64 -3.64 11.64 3.21
C LYS A 64 -4.75 10.69 2.75
N ASP A 65 -4.44 9.81 1.81
CA ASP A 65 -5.42 8.97 1.13
C ASP A 65 -4.86 7.55 0.89
N ALA A 66 -5.69 6.54 1.14
CA ALA A 66 -5.37 5.15 0.82
C ALA A 66 -5.06 4.94 -0.65
N LYS A 67 -5.74 5.69 -1.54
CA LYS A 67 -5.47 5.67 -2.98
C LYS A 67 -4.04 6.08 -3.31
N LYS A 68 -3.50 7.06 -2.59
CA LYS A 68 -2.18 7.62 -2.87
C LYS A 68 -1.09 6.69 -2.40
N VAL A 69 -1.28 6.07 -1.23
CA VAL A 69 -0.44 4.94 -0.78
C VAL A 69 -0.45 3.85 -1.86
N ALA A 70 -1.64 3.35 -2.21
CA ALA A 70 -1.79 2.28 -3.17
C ALA A 70 -1.08 2.61 -4.49
N ASP A 71 -1.34 3.80 -5.07
CA ASP A 71 -0.75 4.22 -6.34
C ASP A 71 0.79 4.29 -6.28
N THR A 72 1.37 4.84 -5.21
CA THR A 72 2.83 4.88 -5.04
C THR A 72 3.42 3.48 -4.88
N ILE A 73 2.71 2.56 -4.23
CA ILE A 73 3.13 1.16 -4.06
C ILE A 73 3.18 0.45 -5.42
N VAL A 74 2.12 0.54 -6.23
CA VAL A 74 2.08 -0.09 -7.56
C VAL A 74 3.13 0.53 -8.48
N GLU A 75 3.32 1.86 -8.42
CA GLU A 75 4.33 2.56 -9.22
C GLU A 75 5.77 2.14 -8.82
N ARG A 76 6.06 2.07 -7.52
CA ARG A 76 7.37 1.62 -7.01
C ARG A 76 7.63 0.13 -7.24
N ALA A 77 6.58 -0.69 -7.24
CA ALA A 77 6.65 -2.10 -7.59
C ALA A 77 6.85 -2.37 -9.09
N GLY A 78 6.78 -1.33 -9.93
CA GLY A 78 7.03 -1.43 -11.37
C GLY A 78 5.85 -1.95 -12.19
N LEU A 79 4.61 -1.65 -11.76
CA LEU A 79 3.36 -1.99 -12.46
C LEU A 79 2.79 -0.86 -13.31
#